data_AF-A0A7C3RY83-F1
#
_entry.id   AF-A0A7C3RY83-F1
#
_cell.length_a   1.000
_cell.length_b   1.000
_cell.length_c   1.000
_cell.angle_alpha   90.00
_cell.angle_beta   90.00
_cell.angle_gamma   90.00
#
_symmetry.space_group_name_H-M   'P 1'
#
loop_
_entity.id
_entity.type
_entity.pdbx_description
1 polymer ?
#
loop_
_entity_poly.entity_id
_entity_poly.type
_entity_poly.pdbx_seq_one_letter_code
_entity_poly.pdbx_strand_id
1 'polypeptide(L)' 'MPDSSRETLLVCDTCGREAAMVSRVVIDRGYNRADAKPLWNCPDCFRRKEEQRLAAASALPSPDASTQCHS' A
#
# COMPACT_ATOMS: atom_id res chain seq x y z
N MET A 1 8.92 30.84 -18.56
CA MET A 1 7.87 29.83 -18.31
C MET A 1 8.26 28.56 -19.04
N PRO A 2 8.71 27.49 -18.35
CA PRO A 2 9.12 26.26 -19.01
C PRO A 2 7.92 25.39 -19.42
N ASP A 3 8.14 24.64 -20.49
CA ASP A 3 7.23 23.76 -21.23
C ASP A 3 6.44 22.77 -20.34
N SER A 4 5.11 22.78 -20.45
CA SER A 4 4.18 22.18 -19.48
C SER A 4 3.52 20.87 -19.96
N SER A 5 4.19 20.06 -20.79
CA SER A 5 3.56 18.89 -21.43
C SER A 5 4.45 17.64 -21.59
N ARG A 6 5.58 17.56 -20.89
CA ARG A 6 6.33 16.29 -20.78
C ARG A 6 5.73 15.42 -19.69
N GLU A 7 4.67 14.69 -20.03
CA GLU A 7 4.14 13.59 -19.22
C GLU A 7 5.24 12.55 -18.99
N THR A 8 5.90 12.67 -17.85
CA THR A 8 7.02 11.82 -17.47
C THR A 8 6.42 10.52 -16.93
N LEU A 9 6.37 9.50 -17.78
CA LEU A 9 5.91 8.18 -17.37
C LEU A 9 6.82 7.62 -16.27
N LEU A 10 6.20 7.05 -15.24
CA LEU A 10 6.86 6.52 -14.06
C LEU A 10 6.84 4.99 -14.10
N VAL A 11 7.97 4.37 -13.82
CA VAL A 11 8.13 2.90 -13.88
C VAL A 11 7.67 2.27 -12.56
N CYS A 12 6.88 1.21 -12.66
CA CYS A 12 6.42 0.42 -11.52
C CYS A 12 7.48 -0.61 -11.07
N ASP A 13 7.98 -0.51 -9.84
CA ASP A 13 8.97 -1.44 -9.26
C ASP A 13 8.43 -2.90 -9.14
N THR A 14 7.11 -3.09 -9.04
CA THR A 14 6.51 -4.45 -8.91
C THR A 14 6.33 -5.18 -10.25
N CYS A 15 6.10 -4.47 -11.37
CA CYS A 15 5.80 -5.12 -12.66
C CYS A 15 6.53 -4.54 -13.88
N GLY A 16 7.43 -3.58 -13.70
CA GLY A 16 8.22 -2.96 -14.75
C GLY A 16 7.45 -2.08 -15.74
N ARG A 17 6.12 -1.93 -15.59
CA ARG A 17 5.28 -1.16 -16.52
C ARG A 17 5.40 0.35 -16.25
N GLU A 18 5.46 1.10 -17.35
CA GLU A 18 5.34 2.56 -17.36
C GLU A 18 3.88 2.98 -17.11
N ALA A 19 3.67 4.00 -16.28
CA ALA A 19 2.36 4.55 -15.95
C ALA A 19 2.44 6.06 -15.75
N ALA A 20 1.37 6.79 -16.10
CA ALA A 20 1.27 8.24 -15.84
C ALA A 20 1.27 8.57 -14.33
N MET A 21 0.99 7.59 -13.46
CA MET A 21 1.07 7.72 -12.01
C MET A 21 1.55 6.41 -11.37
N VAL A 22 2.39 6.54 -10.34
CA VAL A 22 2.74 5.45 -9.42
C VAL A 22 2.53 5.93 -7.98
N SER A 23 2.00 5.04 -7.16
CA SER A 23 1.76 5.27 -5.73
C SER A 23 2.81 4.53 -4.91
N ARG A 24 3.38 5.22 -3.92
CA ARG A 24 4.30 4.61 -2.95
C ARG A 24 3.54 3.60 -2.08
N VAL A 25 3.92 2.34 -2.15
CA VAL A 25 3.45 1.30 -1.21
C VAL A 25 4.55 1.02 -0.20
N VAL A 26 4.26 1.24 1.07
CA VAL A 26 5.01 0.64 2.18
C VAL A 26 4.25 -0.62 2.57
N ILE A 27 4.88 -1.79 2.41
CA ILE A 27 4.29 -3.07 2.83
C ILE A 27 4.40 -3.13 4.36
N ASP A 28 3.32 -3.51 5.05
CA ASP A 28 3.14 -3.49 6.52
C ASP A 28 2.07 -4.57 6.82
N ARG A 29 2.14 -5.42 7.85
CA ARG A 29 2.90 -5.40 9.12
C ARG A 29 4.22 -6.21 9.06
N GLY A 30 5.00 -6.22 10.15
CA GLY A 30 6.25 -6.99 10.30
C GLY A 30 7.45 -6.47 9.49
N TYR A 31 7.20 -5.59 8.53
CA TYR A 31 8.21 -4.89 7.75
C TYR A 31 8.90 -3.84 8.63
N ASN A 32 10.20 -4.02 8.89
CA ASN A 32 10.96 -3.09 9.72
C ASN A 32 11.13 -1.76 8.98
N ARG A 33 10.44 -0.71 9.43
CA ARG A 33 10.37 0.60 8.74
C ARG A 33 11.74 1.29 8.59
N ALA A 34 12.75 0.84 9.34
CA ALA A 34 14.14 1.27 9.21
C ALA A 34 14.85 0.72 7.95
N ASP A 35 14.61 -0.54 7.58
CA ASP A 35 15.29 -1.25 6.47
C ASP A 35 14.44 -1.31 5.19
N ALA A 36 13.17 -0.90 5.31
CA ALA A 36 12.14 -0.97 4.28
C ALA A 36 12.37 0.03 3.11
N LYS A 37 13.02 -0.42 2.03
CA LYS A 37 13.05 0.37 0.78
C LYS A 37 11.61 0.58 0.27
N PRO A 38 11.16 1.84 0.05
CA PRO A 38 9.83 2.09 -0.49
C PRO A 38 9.74 1.66 -1.96
N LEU A 39 8.62 1.05 -2.33
CA LEU A 39 8.34 0.59 -3.70
C LEU A 39 7.29 1.49 -4.36
N TRP A 40 7.51 1.87 -5.61
CA TRP A 40 6.58 2.64 -6.43
C TRP A 40 5.77 1.71 -7.31
N ASN A 41 4.45 1.70 -7.12
CA ASN A 41 3.56 0.76 -7.79
C ASN A 41 2.52 1.49 -8.64
N CYS A 42 2.30 1.00 -9.86
CA CYS A 42 1.17 1.42 -10.69
C CYS A 42 -0.16 1.12 -9.97
N PRO A 43 -1.28 1.80 -10.31
CA PRO A 43 -2.56 1.69 -9.61
C PRO A 43 -3.08 0.25 -9.47
N ASP A 44 -2.86 -0.63 -10.44
CA ASP A 44 -3.20 -2.06 -10.33
C ASP A 44 -2.45 -2.77 -9.19
N CYS A 45 -1.13 -2.59 -9.15
CA CYS A 45 -0.26 -3.23 -8.16
C CYS A 45 -0.45 -2.61 -6.77
N PHE A 46 -0.76 -1.31 -6.70
CA PHE A 46 -1.19 -0.64 -5.48
C PHE A 46 -2.48 -1.25 -4.95
N ARG A 47 -3.55 -1.29 -5.77
CA ARG A 47 -4.87 -1.79 -5.37
C ARG A 47 -4.80 -3.23 -4.88
N ARG A 48 -4.11 -4.14 -5.60
CA ARG A 48 -3.97 -5.55 -5.18
C ARG A 48 -3.28 -5.71 -3.83
N LYS A 49 -2.25 -4.90 -3.53
CA LYS A 49 -1.56 -4.93 -2.23
C LYS A 49 -2.42 -4.31 -1.12
N GLU A 50 -3.20 -3.29 -1.44
CA GLU A 50 -4.12 -2.66 -0.49
C GLU A 50 -5.33 -3.55 -0.20
N GLU A 51 -5.88 -4.26 -1.20
CA GLU A 51 -6.88 -5.31 -1.04
C GLU A 51 -6.35 -6.44 -0.13
N GLN A 52 -5.10 -6.88 -0.33
CA GLN A 52 -4.44 -7.84 0.58
C GLN A 52 -4.28 -7.29 2.00
N ARG A 53 -3.92 -6.01 2.15
CA ARG A 53 -3.81 -5.35 3.47
C ARG A 53 -5.16 -5.26 4.16
N LEU A 54 -6.21 -4.89 3.44
CA LEU A 54 -7.58 -4.81 3.95
C LEU A 54 -8.11 -6.20 4.34
N ALA A 55 -7.90 -7.22 3.48
CA ALA A 55 -8.29 -8.61 3.77
C ALA A 55 -7.54 -9.19 4.99
N ALA A 56 -6.24 -8.94 5.11
CA ALA A 56 -5.43 -9.35 6.26
C ALA A 56 -5.77 -8.55 7.54
N ALA A 57 -6.23 -7.30 7.41
CA ALA A 57 -6.71 -6.50 8.53
C ALA A 57 -8.11 -6.92 9.00
N SER A 58 -9.02 -7.26 8.08
CA SER A 58 -10.36 -7.79 8.39
C SER A 58 -10.35 -9.25 8.86
N ALA A 59 -9.27 -9.99 8.62
CA ALA A 59 -9.06 -11.34 9.13
C ALA A 59 -8.67 -11.39 10.62
N LEU A 60 -8.54 -10.24 11.30
CA LEU A 60 -8.58 -10.21 12.76
C LEU A 60 -10.04 -10.28 13.21
N PRO A 61 -10.50 -11.38 13.87
CA PRO A 61 -11.67 -11.26 14.70
C PRO A 61 -11.37 -10.19 15.75
N SER A 62 -12.31 -9.26 15.97
CA SER A 62 -12.23 -8.30 17.05
C SER A 62 -11.90 -9.04 18.34
N PRO A 63 -10.86 -8.64 19.11
CA PRO A 63 -10.64 -9.19 20.43
C PRO A 63 -11.79 -8.75 21.31
N ASP A 64 -12.79 -9.64 21.37
CA ASP A 64 -13.63 -9.95 22.51
C ASP A 64 -14.04 -8.73 23.37
N ALA A 65 -15.20 -8.16 23.06
CA ALA A 65 -15.86 -7.20 23.93
C ALA A 65 -16.49 -7.86 25.18
N SER A 66 -15.92 -8.96 25.68
CA SER A 66 -16.35 -9.64 26.90
C SER A 66 -15.59 -9.13 28.13
N THR A 67 -15.80 -7.85 28.46
CA THR A 67 -15.65 -7.40 29.86
C THR A 67 -17.04 -7.13 30.40
N GLN A 68 -17.74 -8.22 30.71
CA GLN A 68 -19.04 -8.23 31.37
C GLN A 68 -18.84 -8.01 32.88
N CYS A 69 -18.52 -6.77 33.28
CA CYS A 69 -18.39 -6.40 34.68
C CYS A 69 -19.77 -6.21 35.33
N HIS A 70 -20.33 -7.30 35.86
CA HIS A 70 -21.39 -7.23 36.86
C HIS A 70 -20.82 -6.70 38.19
N SER A 71 -21.55 -5.80 38.85
CA SER A 71 -21.35 -5.36 40.24
C SER A 71 -22.68 -4.85 40.79
#